data_AF-A0A2S4LF92-F1
#
_entry.id   AF-A0A2S4LF92-F1
#
_cell.length_a   1.000
_cell.length_b   1.000
_cell.length_c   1.000
_cell.angle_alpha   90.00
_cell.angle_beta   90.00
_cell.angle_gamma   90.00
#
_symmetry.space_group_name_H-M   'P 1'
#
loop_
_entity.id
_entity.type
_entity.pdbx_description
1 polymer ?
#
loop_
_entity_poly.entity_id
_entity_poly.type
_entity_poly.pdbx_seq_one_letter_code
_entity_poly.pdbx_strand_id
1 'polypeptide(L)' 'MSPSPDSHAGESVAVTFRGRGFARLRGKTLSVLVCPRCSQRNAPKVADKGYCHWCAYEPSREDIEPAQAA' A
#
# COMPACT_ATOMS: atom_id res chain seq x y z
N MET A 1 2.47 32.46 15.08
CA MET A 1 1.67 31.26 15.38
C MET A 1 2.30 30.12 14.61
N SER A 2 3.10 29.30 15.29
CA SER A 2 3.81 28.16 14.67
C SER A 2 2.82 27.00 14.49
N PRO A 3 2.77 26.32 13.32
CA PRO A 3 1.90 25.17 13.19
C PRO A 3 2.49 23.97 13.95
N SER A 4 1.68 23.39 14.86
CA SER A 4 1.99 22.16 15.59
C SER A 4 2.10 20.96 14.64
N PRO A 5 3.06 20.02 14.84
CA PRO A 5 3.33 18.94 13.88
C PRO A 5 2.51 17.66 14.11
N ASP A 6 1.29 17.73 14.64
CA ASP A 6 0.53 16.54 15.08
C ASP A 6 -0.91 16.46 14.52
N SER A 7 -1.11 16.83 13.25
CA SER A 7 -2.42 16.66 12.57
C SER A 7 -2.37 15.90 11.24
N HIS A 8 -1.26 15.24 10.92
CA HIS A 8 -1.30 14.20 9.90
C HIS A 8 -1.86 12.92 10.53
N ALA A 9 -3.18 12.82 10.63
CA ALA A 9 -3.86 11.52 10.73
C ALA A 9 -3.66 10.74 9.42
N GLY A 10 -2.40 10.43 9.10
CA GLY A 10 -1.81 9.85 7.90
C GLY A 10 -2.68 9.92 6.65
N GLU A 11 -2.44 10.90 5.79
CA GLU A 11 -2.92 10.84 4.41
C GLU A 11 -2.49 9.51 3.78
N SER A 12 -3.44 8.79 3.16
CA SER A 12 -3.14 7.52 2.51
C SER A 12 -2.78 7.78 1.05
N VAL A 13 -1.59 7.36 0.64
CA VAL A 13 -1.11 7.50 -0.74
C VAL A 13 -1.30 6.20 -1.49
N ALA A 14 -1.80 6.28 -2.73
CA ALA A 14 -1.88 5.14 -3.62
C ALA A 14 -0.49 4.78 -4.16
N VAL A 15 -0.13 3.51 -4.09
CA VAL A 15 1.18 3.00 -4.53
C VAL A 15 1.03 1.72 -5.34
N THR A 16 2.06 1.41 -6.12
CA THR A 16 2.24 0.16 -6.87
C THR A 16 3.56 -0.49 -6.49
N PHE A 17 3.80 -1.70 -7.00
CA PHE A 17 5.06 -2.43 -6.85
C PHE A 17 5.77 -2.47 -8.20
N ARG A 18 6.63 -1.48 -8.47
CA ARG A 18 7.28 -1.25 -9.77
C ARG A 18 6.28 -1.24 -10.93
N GLY A 19 5.20 -0.46 -10.80
CA GLY A 19 4.12 -0.36 -11.79
C GLY A 19 3.14 -1.53 -11.83
N ARG A 20 3.24 -2.53 -10.93
CA ARG A 20 2.29 -3.66 -10.85
C ARG A 20 1.53 -3.70 -9.54
N GLY A 21 0.36 -4.35 -9.56
CA GLY A 21 -0.49 -4.47 -8.38
C GLY A 21 -0.98 -3.11 -7.89
N PHE A 22 -1.54 -3.09 -6.68
CA PHE A 22 -2.06 -1.86 -6.09
C PHE A 22 -2.08 -1.96 -4.57
N ALA A 23 -1.68 -0.90 -3.89
CA ALA A 23 -1.71 -0.79 -2.45
C ALA A 23 -1.97 0.65 -1.99
N ARG A 24 -2.24 0.82 -0.70
CA ARG A 24 -2.26 2.13 -0.03
C ARG A 24 -1.21 2.16 1.07
N LEU A 25 -0.46 3.25 1.13
CA LEU A 25 0.52 3.50 2.19
C LEU A 25 -0.02 4.60 3.11
N ARG A 26 -0.18 4.29 4.39
CA ARG A 26 -0.56 5.23 5.45
C ARG A 26 0.51 5.24 6.53
N GLY A 27 1.39 6.24 6.51
CA GLY A 27 2.57 6.24 7.36
C GLY A 27 3.46 5.03 7.08
N LYS A 28 3.54 4.08 8.02
CA LYS A 28 4.29 2.82 7.86
C LYS A 28 3.41 1.61 7.48
N THR A 29 2.09 1.76 7.50
CA THR A 29 1.16 0.67 7.23
C THR A 29 0.91 0.57 5.73
N LEU A 30 1.17 -0.61 5.18
CA LEU A 30 0.91 -0.94 3.78
C LEU A 30 -0.32 -1.84 3.69
N SER A 31 -1.33 -1.39 2.97
CA SER A 31 -2.52 -2.20 2.66
C SER A 31 -2.39 -2.74 1.23
N VAL A 32 -2.05 -4.03 1.07
CA VAL A 32 -1.91 -4.68 -0.24
C VAL A 32 -3.29 -5.06 -0.78
N LEU A 33 -3.80 -4.29 -1.75
CA LEU A 33 -5.13 -4.46 -2.30
C LEU A 33 -5.14 -5.42 -3.49
N VAL A 34 -4.17 -5.32 -4.39
CA VAL A 34 -3.98 -6.22 -5.54
C VAL A 34 -2.53 -6.69 -5.57
N CYS A 35 -2.35 -8.01 -5.61
CA CYS A 35 -1.01 -8.61 -5.63
C CYS A 35 -0.32 -8.39 -6.99
N PRO A 36 0.93 -7.89 -7.02
CA PRO A 36 1.67 -7.71 -8.29
C PRO A 36 2.11 -9.04 -8.93
N ARG A 37 2.07 -10.15 -8.19
CA ARG A 37 2.50 -11.47 -8.67
C ARG A 37 1.37 -12.31 -9.26
N CYS A 38 0.25 -12.42 -8.54
CA CYS A 38 -0.86 -13.28 -8.95
C CYS A 38 -2.11 -12.50 -9.40
N SER A 39 -2.05 -11.17 -9.38
CA SER A 39 -3.15 -10.26 -9.76
C SER A 39 -4.43 -10.39 -8.93
N GLN A 40 -4.42 -11.24 -7.89
CA GLN A 40 -5.58 -11.41 -7.01
C GLN A 40 -5.77 -10.21 -6.10
N ARG A 41 -7.04 -9.87 -5.88
CA ARG A 41 -7.46 -8.85 -4.92
C ARG A 41 -7.55 -9.46 -3.53
N ASN A 42 -6.96 -8.79 -2.54
CA ASN A 42 -7.17 -9.13 -1.13
C ASN A 42 -8.51 -8.57 -0.65
N ALA A 43 -9.17 -9.30 0.24
CA ALA A 43 -10.27 -8.74 1.02
C ALA A 43 -9.75 -7.60 1.90
N PRO A 44 -10.55 -6.52 2.16
CA PRO A 44 -10.09 -5.35 2.90
C PRO A 44 -9.41 -5.68 4.24
N LYS A 45 -10.00 -6.56 5.05
CA LYS A 45 -9.45 -6.98 6.35
C LYS A 45 -8.07 -7.67 6.25
N VAL A 46 -7.76 -8.27 5.10
CA VAL A 46 -6.48 -8.97 4.89
C VAL A 46 -5.46 -8.06 4.21
N ALA A 47 -5.92 -7.10 3.40
CA ALA A 47 -5.05 -6.13 2.73
C ALA A 47 -4.15 -5.39 3.74
N ASP A 48 -4.70 -4.98 4.87
CA ASP A 48 -3.99 -4.25 5.93
C ASP A 48 -2.86 -5.05 6.60
N LYS A 49 -2.79 -6.36 6.38
CA LYS A 49 -1.67 -7.18 6.87
C LYS A 49 -0.40 -7.03 6.03
N GLY A 50 -0.47 -6.33 4.90
CA GLY A 50 0.71 -6.02 4.09
C GLY A 50 1.21 -7.16 3.18
N TYR A 51 0.48 -8.28 3.07
CA TYR A 51 0.84 -9.40 2.20
C TYR A 51 -0.36 -9.94 1.41
N CYS A 52 -0.11 -10.69 0.33
CA CYS A 52 -1.14 -11.35 -0.45
C CYS A 52 -1.63 -12.63 0.23
N HIS A 53 -2.94 -12.76 0.49
CA HIS A 53 -3.50 -13.96 1.11
C HIS A 53 -3.42 -15.21 0.22
N TRP A 54 -3.42 -15.01 -1.10
CA TRP A 54 -3.56 -16.07 -2.08
C TRP A 54 -2.25 -16.81 -2.37
N CYS A 55 -1.15 -16.06 -2.49
CA CYS A 55 0.16 -16.62 -2.84
C CYS A 55 1.25 -16.32 -1.80
N ALA A 56 0.86 -15.79 -0.64
CA ALA A 56 1.77 -15.38 0.44
C ALA A 56 2.86 -14.38 0.04
N TYR A 57 2.68 -13.64 -1.07
CA TYR A 57 3.64 -12.60 -1.47
C TYR A 57 3.70 -11.48 -0.44
N GLU A 58 4.90 -11.24 0.10
CA GLU A 58 5.23 -10.10 0.95
C GLU A 58 6.05 -9.09 0.13
N PRO A 59 5.58 -7.84 -0.04
CA PRO A 59 6.30 -6.84 -0.80
C PRO A 59 7.51 -6.29 -0.05
N SER A 60 8.61 -6.08 -0.77
CA SER A 60 9.72 -5.24 -0.29
C SER A 60 9.34 -3.77 -0.39
N ARG A 61 9.76 -2.95 0.59
CA ARG A 61 9.51 -1.51 0.55
C ARG A 61 10.25 -0.80 -0.58
N GLU A 62 11.35 -1.37 -1.04
CA GLU A 62 12.12 -0.82 -2.16
C GLU A 62 11.39 -0.90 -3.50
N ASP A 63 10.38 -1.78 -3.60
CA ASP A 63 9.57 -1.94 -4.81
C ASP A 63 8.41 -0.94 -4.86
N ILE A 64 8.15 -0.22 -3.78
CA ILE A 64 6.99 0.66 -3.65
C ILE A 64 7.23 1.97 -4.39
N GLU A 65 6.35 2.27 -5.33
CA GLU A 65 6.35 3.50 -6.11
C GLU A 65 4.97 4.16 -6.09
N PRO A 66 4.86 5.50 -6.14
CA PRO A 66 3.56 6.17 -6.26
C PRO A 66 2.77 5.65 -7.45
N ALA A 67 1.47 5.41 -7.27
CA ALA A 67 0.60 5.12 -8.39
C ALA A 67 0.46 6.38 -9.24
N GLN A 68 0.76 6.28 -10.54
CA GLN A 68 0.56 7.40 -11.46
C GLN A 68 -0.95 7.64 -11.63
N ALA A 69 -1.35 8.91 -11.62
CA ALA A 69 -2.72 9.29 -11.99
C ALA A 69 -2.92 9.00 -13.47
N ALA A 70 -4.01 8.32 -13.80
CA ALA A 70 -4.45 8.11 -15.18
C ALA A 70 -5.04 9.39 -15.78
#